data_AF-A0A9E4C1X0-F1
#
_entry.id   AF-A0A9E4C1X0-F1
#
_cell.length_a   1.000
_cell.length_b   1.000
_cell.length_c   1.000
_cell.angle_alpha   90.00
_cell.angle_beta   90.00
_cell.angle_gamma   90.00
#
_symmetry.space_group_name_H-M   'P 1'
#
loop_
_entity.id
_entity.type
_entity.pdbx_description
1 polymer ?
#
loop_
_entity_poly.entity_id
_entity_poly.type
_entity_poly.pdbx_seq_one_letter_code
_entity_poly.pdbx_strand_id
1 'polypeptide(L)'
;LSFSAAPDFETQPTYAVTVQAQVRVGTPTASMASLDVTVEVENVEEAGSIGLPSTPPKVGTAVVAELTDPDGSITGACWIWQRAPDATSTTWEDRTACPDGVAASVRAESAEPYPELSSYTPEKDDIGYLLRATVCGCDRPQERDQ
;
A
#
# COMPACT_ATOMS: atom_id res chain seq x y z
N LEU A 1 23.11 -13.52 14.89
CA LEU A 1 22.66 -12.91 13.63
C LEU A 1 21.35 -12.19 13.93
N SER A 2 21.22 -10.93 13.55
CA SER A 2 20.01 -10.12 13.78
C SER A 2 19.91 -9.07 12.69
N PHE A 3 18.69 -8.61 12.41
CA PHE A 3 18.47 -7.48 11.52
C PHE A 3 18.71 -6.14 12.25
N SER A 4 19.23 -5.13 11.55
CA SER A 4 19.40 -3.77 12.06
C SER A 4 18.15 -2.89 11.87
N ALA A 5 17.26 -3.28 10.96
CA ALA A 5 15.92 -2.74 10.73
C ALA A 5 14.94 -3.91 10.62
N ALA A 6 13.63 -3.67 10.72
CA ALA A 6 12.68 -4.74 10.44
C ALA A 6 12.85 -5.23 8.98
N PRO A 7 12.84 -6.55 8.73
CA PRO A 7 12.77 -7.08 7.37
C PRO A 7 11.41 -6.72 6.74
N ASP A 8 11.41 -6.53 5.42
CA ASP A 8 10.29 -6.01 4.63
C ASP A 8 10.26 -6.80 3.32
N PHE A 9 9.16 -7.50 3.04
CA PHE A 9 9.09 -8.46 1.93
C PHE A 9 9.19 -7.74 0.58
N GLU A 10 8.50 -6.62 0.47
CA GLU A 10 8.34 -5.77 -0.71
C GLU A 10 9.69 -5.19 -1.15
N THR A 11 10.52 -4.80 -0.18
CA THR A 11 11.87 -4.28 -0.46
C THR A 11 12.89 -5.40 -0.62
N GLN A 12 12.85 -6.44 0.22
CA GLN A 12 13.82 -7.52 0.18
C GLN A 12 13.26 -8.85 0.76
N PRO A 13 12.80 -9.78 -0.09
CA PRO A 13 12.17 -11.01 0.37
C PRO A 13 13.18 -12.08 0.84
N THR A 14 14.48 -11.91 0.58
CA THR A 14 15.49 -12.93 0.90
C THR A 14 16.85 -12.33 1.25
N TYR A 15 17.54 -12.95 2.22
CA TYR A 15 18.89 -12.62 2.63
C TYR A 15 19.79 -13.87 2.56
N ALA A 16 20.98 -13.72 1.97
CA ALA A 16 22.02 -14.74 1.97
C ALA A 16 23.16 -14.32 2.89
N VAL A 17 23.50 -15.17 3.86
CA VAL A 17 24.54 -14.90 4.87
C VAL A 17 25.51 -16.08 4.93
N THR A 18 26.80 -15.82 4.75
CA THR A 18 27.84 -16.82 5.02
C THR A 18 28.41 -16.63 6.42
N VAL A 19 28.16 -17.59 7.31
CA VAL A 19 28.73 -17.63 8.66
C VAL A 19 30.08 -18.32 8.59
N GLN A 20 31.15 -17.63 8.97
CA GLN A 20 32.50 -18.21 9.05
C GLN A 20 32.90 -18.41 10.50
N ALA A 21 33.25 -19.64 10.85
CA ALA A 21 33.82 -19.98 12.15
C ALA A 21 35.31 -20.28 11.96
N GLN A 22 36.16 -19.58 12.71
CA GLN A 22 37.58 -19.87 12.78
C GLN A 22 37.91 -20.45 14.15
N VAL A 23 38.54 -21.61 14.18
CA VAL A 23 39.11 -22.18 15.39
C VAL A 23 40.62 -22.09 15.31
N ARG A 24 41.24 -21.57 16.37
CA ARG A 24 42.69 -21.67 16.59
C ARG A 24 42.96 -22.89 17.46
N VAL A 25 43.69 -23.87 16.94
CA VAL A 25 44.23 -24.98 17.74
C VAL A 25 45.76 -24.94 17.63
N GLY A 26 46.42 -24.46 18.68
CA GLY A 26 47.88 -24.36 18.72
C GLY A 26 48.50 -23.37 17.73
N THR A 27 49.83 -23.35 17.68
CA THR A 27 50.65 -22.50 16.80
C THR A 27 51.28 -23.31 15.66
N PRO A 28 51.05 -22.99 14.37
CA PRO A 28 50.04 -22.11 13.76
C PRO A 28 49.05 -22.93 12.92
N THR A 29 47.93 -23.36 13.50
CA THR A 29 46.84 -23.95 12.70
C THR A 29 45.53 -23.26 13.04
N ALA A 30 45.06 -22.46 12.08
CA ALA A 30 43.72 -21.92 12.09
C ALA A 30 42.89 -22.75 11.11
N SER A 31 41.84 -23.40 11.61
CA SER A 31 40.85 -24.08 10.77
C SER A 31 39.68 -23.13 10.56
N MET A 32 39.18 -23.07 9.32
CA MET A 32 37.99 -22.29 8.97
C MET A 32 36.89 -23.24 8.50
N ALA A 33 35.67 -22.97 8.93
CA ALA A 33 34.45 -23.58 8.42
C ALA A 33 33.49 -22.46 8.00
N SER A 34 32.77 -22.67 6.90
CA SER A 34 31.73 -21.76 6.42
C SER A 34 30.39 -22.48 6.40
N LEU A 35 29.32 -21.76 6.71
CA LEU A 35 27.94 -22.20 6.56
C LEU A 35 27.17 -21.10 5.84
N ASP A 36 26.58 -21.43 4.70
CA ASP A 36 25.65 -20.54 4.03
C ASP A 36 24.26 -20.69 4.65
N VAL A 37 23.64 -19.54 4.96
CA VAL A 37 22.33 -19.42 5.58
C VAL A 37 21.47 -18.54 4.69
N THR A 38 20.32 -19.08 4.26
CA THR A 38 19.28 -18.31 3.59
C THR A 38 18.20 -17.96 4.61
N VAL A 39 17.79 -16.70 4.62
CA VAL A 39 16.65 -16.22 5.40
C VAL A 39 15.59 -15.74 4.43
N GLU A 40 14.41 -16.34 4.49
CA GLU A 40 13.23 -15.94 3.72
C GLU A 40 12.36 -15.05 4.60
N VAL A 41 11.85 -13.96 4.01
CA VAL A 41 10.84 -13.10 4.62
C VAL A 41 9.50 -13.61 4.14
N GLU A 42 8.58 -13.86 5.06
CA GLU A 42 7.21 -14.22 4.70
C GLU A 42 6.47 -12.96 4.29
N ASN A 43 5.73 -13.05 3.18
CA ASN A 43 4.78 -12.00 2.84
C ASN A 43 3.56 -12.11 3.77
N VAL A 44 3.27 -11.04 4.49
CA VAL A 44 2.13 -10.95 5.41
C VAL A 44 1.28 -9.76 4.99
N GLU A 45 -0.03 -9.87 5.19
CA GLU A 45 -0.96 -8.78 4.90
C GLU A 45 -0.59 -7.48 5.64
N GLU A 46 -0.47 -6.40 4.88
CA GLU A 46 -0.16 -5.04 5.31
C GLU A 46 -1.25 -4.06 4.88
N ALA A 47 -1.52 -3.05 5.70
CA ALA A 47 -2.55 -2.08 5.36
C ALA A 47 -2.09 -1.14 4.24
N GLY A 48 -2.87 -1.06 3.15
CA GLY A 48 -2.73 -0.01 2.16
C GLY A 48 -2.90 1.42 2.70
N SER A 49 -2.46 2.39 1.91
CA SER A 49 -2.49 3.82 2.23
C SER A 49 -3.05 4.68 1.11
N ILE A 50 -3.76 5.75 1.51
CA ILE A 50 -4.37 6.73 0.59
C ILE A 50 -3.54 8.00 0.59
N GLY A 51 -3.11 8.42 -0.60
CA GLY A 51 -2.49 9.70 -0.88
C GLY A 51 -3.48 10.70 -1.48
N LEU A 52 -3.39 11.96 -1.04
CA LEU A 52 -4.04 13.11 -1.69
C LEU A 52 -2.98 14.16 -2.03
N PRO A 53 -3.18 14.96 -3.09
CA PRO A 53 -2.26 16.04 -3.42
C PRO A 53 -2.22 17.07 -2.28
N SER A 54 -1.02 17.57 -1.99
CA SER A 54 -0.80 18.60 -0.95
C SER A 54 -1.25 19.99 -1.39
N THR A 55 -1.55 20.17 -2.67
CA THR A 55 -2.07 21.43 -3.21
C THR A 55 -3.56 21.57 -2.92
N PRO A 56 -4.03 22.75 -2.48
CA PRO A 56 -5.45 22.99 -2.29
C PRO A 56 -6.25 22.72 -3.59
N PRO A 57 -7.41 22.06 -3.48
CA PRO A 57 -8.25 21.77 -4.63
C PRO A 57 -8.76 23.07 -5.27
N LYS A 58 -8.91 23.06 -6.60
CA LYS A 58 -9.41 24.19 -7.38
C LYS A 58 -10.60 23.76 -8.21
N VAL A 59 -11.59 24.65 -8.31
CA VAL A 59 -12.76 24.44 -9.16
C VAL A 59 -12.34 24.18 -10.60
N GLY A 60 -12.88 23.13 -11.21
CA GLY A 60 -12.58 22.75 -12.59
C GLY A 60 -11.23 22.07 -12.80
N THR A 61 -10.48 21.77 -11.73
CA THR A 61 -9.23 20.99 -11.80
C THR A 61 -9.40 19.69 -11.02
N ALA A 62 -9.22 18.56 -11.68
CA ALA A 62 -9.34 17.25 -11.05
C ALA A 62 -8.33 17.09 -9.90
N VAL A 63 -8.82 16.63 -8.76
CA VAL A 63 -8.06 16.09 -7.64
C VAL A 63 -8.04 14.58 -7.84
N VAL A 64 -6.85 13.97 -7.80
CA VAL A 64 -6.70 12.52 -7.94
C VAL A 64 -6.22 11.99 -6.60
N ALA A 65 -6.93 11.01 -6.05
CA ALA A 65 -6.49 10.22 -4.92
C ALA A 65 -5.67 9.03 -5.42
N GLU A 66 -4.59 8.74 -4.71
CA GLU A 66 -3.75 7.58 -4.96
C GLU A 66 -4.00 6.57 -3.86
N LEU A 67 -4.07 5.29 -4.22
CA LEU A 67 -4.16 4.20 -3.27
C LEU A 67 -3.01 3.25 -3.59
N THR A 68 -2.19 2.99 -2.59
CA THR A 68 -1.04 2.09 -2.67
C THR A 68 -1.20 1.02 -1.62
N ASP A 69 -0.92 -0.21 -1.99
CA ASP A 69 -0.93 -1.34 -1.08
C ASP A 69 0.42 -2.06 -1.18
N PRO A 70 1.14 -2.29 -0.06
CA PRO A 70 2.41 -3.00 -0.08
C PRO A 70 2.31 -4.41 -0.69
N ASP A 71 1.25 -5.15 -0.38
CA ASP A 71 0.97 -6.49 -0.90
C ASP A 71 0.65 -6.50 -2.41
N GLY A 72 0.41 -5.30 -2.96
CA GLY A 72 0.31 -5.04 -4.38
C GLY A 72 -1.12 -4.86 -4.86
N SER A 73 -1.67 -5.89 -5.52
CA SER A 73 -2.85 -5.70 -6.39
C SER A 73 -4.14 -5.49 -5.62
N ILE A 74 -4.56 -4.24 -5.56
CA ILE A 74 -5.85 -3.85 -5.01
C ILE A 74 -6.96 -4.22 -6.00
N THR A 75 -7.88 -5.08 -5.56
CA THR A 75 -9.08 -5.38 -6.35
C THR A 75 -10.30 -4.76 -5.71
N GLY A 76 -11.12 -4.09 -6.52
CA GLY A 76 -12.41 -3.58 -6.08
C GLY A 76 -12.42 -2.36 -5.20
N ALA A 77 -11.44 -1.49 -5.38
CA ALA A 77 -11.52 -0.14 -4.85
C ALA A 77 -12.79 0.58 -5.34
N CYS A 78 -13.63 0.98 -4.41
CA CYS A 78 -14.75 1.87 -4.65
C CYS A 78 -14.54 3.20 -3.92
N TRP A 79 -14.54 4.29 -4.67
CA TRP A 79 -14.22 5.62 -4.15
C TRP A 79 -15.46 6.48 -3.93
N ILE A 80 -15.51 7.10 -2.76
CA ILE A 80 -16.53 8.06 -2.37
C ILE A 80 -15.81 9.37 -2.01
N TRP A 81 -16.02 10.39 -2.83
CA TRP A 81 -15.61 11.76 -2.55
C TRP A 81 -16.65 12.42 -1.68
N GLN A 82 -16.20 13.10 -0.63
CA GLN A 82 -17.07 13.73 0.34
C GLN A 82 -16.59 15.13 0.67
N ARG A 83 -17.52 15.97 1.13
CA ARG A 83 -17.21 17.33 1.56
C ARG A 83 -17.76 17.68 2.94
N ALA A 84 -17.13 18.66 3.58
CA ALA A 84 -17.57 19.21 4.87
C ALA A 84 -17.28 20.72 4.95
N PRO A 85 -18.09 21.50 5.67
CA PRO A 85 -17.92 22.96 5.72
C PRO A 85 -16.66 23.39 6.47
N ASP A 86 -16.16 22.58 7.40
CA ASP A 86 -14.95 22.88 8.16
C ASP A 86 -14.34 21.61 8.80
N ALA A 87 -13.14 21.76 9.39
CA ALA A 87 -12.37 20.66 9.98
C ALA A 87 -13.00 20.08 11.26
N THR A 88 -13.99 20.75 11.85
CA THR A 88 -14.69 20.29 13.06
C THR A 88 -15.96 19.51 12.74
N SER A 89 -16.35 19.46 11.46
CA SER A 89 -17.53 18.75 11.00
C SER A 89 -17.42 17.24 11.25
N THR A 90 -18.40 16.70 11.97
CA THR A 90 -18.54 15.26 12.22
C THR A 90 -19.35 14.55 11.13
N THR A 91 -20.02 15.32 10.28
CA THR A 91 -20.83 14.85 9.16
C THR A 91 -20.23 15.28 7.83
N TRP A 92 -20.13 14.35 6.89
CA TRP A 92 -19.61 14.58 5.55
C TRP A 92 -20.70 14.27 4.51
N GLU A 93 -20.84 15.14 3.51
CA GLU A 93 -21.79 14.97 2.40
C GLU A 93 -21.11 14.24 1.24
N ASP A 94 -21.73 13.18 0.74
CA ASP A 94 -21.24 12.43 -0.41
C ASP A 94 -21.43 13.23 -1.71
N ARG A 95 -20.37 13.33 -2.51
CA ARG A 95 -20.34 13.96 -3.84
C ARG A 95 -20.30 12.94 -4.96
N THR A 96 -19.72 11.78 -4.70
CA THR A 96 -19.84 10.59 -5.54
C THR A 96 -20.48 9.47 -4.74
N ALA A 97 -20.94 8.43 -5.41
CA ALA A 97 -21.44 7.23 -4.78
C ALA A 97 -20.71 6.02 -5.36
N CYS A 98 -20.55 4.99 -4.54
CA CYS A 98 -20.18 3.68 -5.03
C CYS A 98 -21.37 3.08 -5.80
N PRO A 99 -21.25 2.73 -7.10
CA PRO A 99 -22.36 2.12 -7.81
C PRO A 99 -22.75 0.77 -7.17
N ASP A 100 -24.04 0.57 -6.91
CA ASP A 100 -24.57 -0.68 -6.38
C ASP A 100 -24.20 -1.87 -7.29
N GLY A 101 -23.77 -2.99 -6.68
CA GLY A 101 -23.46 -4.23 -7.40
C GLY A 101 -22.04 -4.32 -7.97
N VAL A 102 -21.18 -3.32 -7.73
CA VAL A 102 -19.73 -3.44 -7.96
C VAL A 102 -19.10 -4.22 -6.79
N ALA A 103 -19.47 -5.50 -6.64
CA ALA A 103 -18.53 -6.47 -6.12
C ALA A 103 -17.51 -6.66 -7.25
N ALA A 104 -16.44 -5.88 -7.21
CA ALA A 104 -15.48 -5.82 -8.30
C ALA A 104 -14.79 -7.18 -8.52
N SER A 105 -15.35 -7.95 -9.43
CA SER A 105 -14.66 -9.04 -10.08
C SER A 105 -14.14 -8.51 -11.42
N VAL A 106 -13.25 -7.52 -11.34
CA VAL A 106 -12.35 -7.24 -12.47
C VAL A 106 -11.02 -7.83 -12.08
N ARG A 107 -10.67 -8.98 -12.68
CA ARG A 107 -9.30 -9.47 -12.66
C ARG A 107 -8.45 -8.39 -13.29
N ALA A 108 -7.60 -7.72 -12.50
CA ALA A 108 -6.52 -6.91 -13.02
C ALA A 108 -5.44 -7.85 -13.61
N GLU A 109 -5.77 -8.60 -14.65
CA GLU A 109 -4.79 -9.12 -15.61
C GLU A 109 -4.52 -8.10 -16.73
N SER A 110 -5.30 -7.01 -16.78
CA SER A 110 -5.03 -5.83 -17.60
C SER A 110 -4.92 -4.59 -16.71
N ALA A 111 -3.73 -3.98 -16.73
CA ALA A 111 -3.31 -2.80 -15.98
C ALA A 111 -4.02 -1.50 -16.41
N GLU A 112 -5.34 -1.46 -16.37
CA GLU A 112 -6.10 -0.22 -16.48
C GLU A 112 -6.81 -0.01 -15.13
N PRO A 113 -6.18 0.69 -14.17
CA PRO A 113 -6.88 1.09 -12.94
C PRO A 113 -8.13 1.85 -13.39
N TYR A 114 -9.29 1.68 -12.75
CA TYR A 114 -10.44 2.56 -13.00
C TYR A 114 -10.06 3.98 -12.52
N PRO A 115 -9.50 4.87 -13.37
CA PRO A 115 -8.90 6.12 -12.90
C PRO A 115 -9.99 7.18 -12.71
N GLU A 116 -11.19 6.91 -13.23
CA GLU A 116 -12.28 7.88 -13.27
C GLU A 116 -12.90 8.10 -11.89
N LEU A 117 -12.88 7.09 -11.00
CA LEU A 117 -13.49 7.19 -9.67
C LEU A 117 -12.50 7.62 -8.57
N SER A 118 -11.20 7.40 -8.76
CA SER A 118 -10.19 7.96 -7.86
C SER A 118 -9.98 9.46 -8.08
N SER A 119 -10.68 10.07 -9.04
CA SER A 119 -10.62 11.50 -9.31
C SER A 119 -11.94 12.22 -8.99
N TYR A 120 -11.84 13.47 -8.54
CA TYR A 120 -12.98 14.38 -8.39
C TYR A 120 -12.61 15.76 -8.89
N THR A 121 -13.47 16.35 -9.73
CA THR A 121 -13.31 17.73 -10.19
C THR A 121 -14.21 18.63 -9.37
N PRO A 122 -13.67 19.47 -8.46
CA PRO A 122 -14.49 20.33 -7.64
C PRO A 122 -15.33 21.29 -8.48
N GLU A 123 -16.56 21.48 -8.06
CA GLU A 123 -17.53 22.38 -8.69
C GLU A 123 -17.59 23.70 -7.92
N LYS A 124 -18.32 24.68 -8.48
CA LYS A 124 -18.48 26.00 -7.85
C LYS A 124 -19.08 25.89 -6.44
N ASP A 125 -19.94 24.90 -6.21
CA ASP A 125 -20.62 24.69 -4.93
C ASP A 125 -19.71 24.08 -3.86
N ASP A 126 -18.50 23.63 -4.21
CA ASP A 126 -17.50 23.11 -3.27
C ASP A 126 -16.58 24.20 -2.70
N ILE A 127 -16.74 25.46 -3.14
CA ILE A 127 -15.92 26.57 -2.64
C ILE A 127 -16.15 26.76 -1.14
N GLY A 128 -15.06 26.74 -0.37
CA GLY A 128 -15.09 26.88 1.09
C GLY A 128 -15.30 25.58 1.85
N TYR A 129 -15.50 24.46 1.15
CA TYR A 129 -15.58 23.14 1.76
C TYR A 129 -14.21 22.46 1.80
N LEU A 130 -14.03 21.60 2.79
CA LEU A 130 -13.00 20.57 2.80
C LEU A 130 -13.45 19.41 1.91
N LEU A 131 -12.49 18.75 1.27
CA LEU A 131 -12.71 17.53 0.51
C LEU A 131 -11.94 16.38 1.15
N ARG A 132 -12.52 15.19 1.11
CA ARG A 132 -11.82 13.93 1.40
C ARG A 132 -12.24 12.85 0.41
N ALA A 133 -11.38 11.85 0.26
CA ALA A 133 -11.68 10.63 -0.46
C ALA A 133 -11.72 9.46 0.54
N THR A 134 -12.77 8.66 0.47
CA THR A 134 -12.90 7.39 1.19
C THR A 134 -12.91 6.28 0.16
N VAL A 135 -12.16 5.21 0.41
CA VAL A 135 -12.18 4.01 -0.45
C VAL A 135 -12.58 2.80 0.37
N CYS A 136 -13.44 1.96 -0.18
CA CYS A 136 -13.62 0.59 0.29
C CYS A 136 -13.02 -0.36 -0.75
N GLY A 137 -12.13 -1.24 -0.31
CA GLY A 137 -11.55 -2.31 -1.12
C GLY A 137 -11.38 -3.54 -0.25
N CYS A 138 -11.48 -4.72 -0.84
CA CYS A 138 -11.04 -5.94 -0.19
C CYS A 138 -9.63 -6.21 -0.72
N ASP A 139 -8.64 -6.09 0.15
CA ASP A 139 -7.35 -6.69 -0.15
C ASP A 139 -7.54 -8.21 -0.27
N ARG A 140 -6.75 -8.85 -1.14
CA ARG A 140 -6.77 -10.30 -1.23
C ARG A 140 -5.92 -10.85 -0.10
N PRO A 141 -6.44 -11.76 0.74
CA PRO A 141 -5.56 -12.54 1.59
C PRO A 141 -4.59 -13.28 0.66
N GLN A 142 -3.28 -13.02 0.84
CA GLN A 142 -2.21 -13.72 0.15
C GLN A 142 -2.55 -15.23 0.14
N GLU A 143 -2.72 -15.80 -1.05
CA GLU A 143 -2.86 -17.25 -1.16
C GLU A 143 -1.60 -17.84 -0.54
N ARG A 144 -1.75 -18.47 0.63
CA ARG A 144 -0.71 -19.31 1.19
C ARG A 144 -0.51 -20.46 0.21
N ASP A 145 0.36 -20.28 -0.77
CA ASP A 145 0.94 -21.41 -1.46
C ASP A 145 1.74 -22.20 -0.42
N GLN A 146 1.38 -23.47 -0.35
CA GLN A 146 1.75 -24.45 0.66
C GLN A 146 3.23 -24.83 0.57
#